data_AF-A0A7M3MNI4-F1
#
_entry.id   AF-A0A7M3MNI4-F1
#
_cell.length_a   1.000
_cell.length_b   1.000
_cell.length_c   1.000
_cell.angle_alpha   90.00
_cell.angle_beta   90.00
_cell.angle_gamma   90.00
#
_symmetry.space_group_name_H-M   'P 1'
#
loop_
_entity.id
_entity.type
_entity.pdbx_description
1 polymer ?
#
loop_
_entity_poly.entity_id
_entity_poly.type
_entity_poly.pdbx_seq_one_letter_code
_entity_poly.pdbx_strand_id
1 'polypeptide(L)' 'MSYVVFVFKRVFGFPDHLARKLMLEVHEQGRALVASEPREQAERYVHALHGYGLRATMERPS' A
#
# COMPACT_ATOMS: atom_id res chain seq x y z
N MET A 1 9.74 7.04 6.00
CA MET A 1 8.93 6.37 7.03
C MET A 1 9.17 4.85 7.04
N SER A 2 10.03 4.36 7.94
CA SER A 2 10.45 2.94 8.04
C SER A 2 9.30 1.95 8.32
N TYR A 3 8.29 2.37 9.08
CA TYR A 3 7.12 1.52 9.37
C TYR A 3 6.28 1.23 8.12
N VAL A 4 5.99 2.25 7.31
CA VAL A 4 5.23 2.07 6.05
C VAL A 4 5.98 1.14 5.08
N VAL A 5 7.31 1.29 5.00
CA VAL A 5 8.17 0.37 4.22
C VAL A 5 8.01 -1.07 4.73
N PHE A 6 8.06 -1.29 6.04
CA PHE A 6 7.84 -2.61 6.63
C PHE A 6 6.46 -3.19 6.29
N VAL A 7 5.40 -2.40 6.42
CA VAL A 7 4.03 -2.86 6.11
C VAL A 7 3.91 -3.21 4.63
N PHE A 8 4.47 -2.41 3.72
CA PHE A 8 4.45 -2.70 2.29
C PHE A 8 5.18 -4.00 1.96
N LYS A 9 6.35 -4.25 2.58
CA LYS A 9 7.07 -5.52 2.43
C LYS A 9 6.24 -6.69 2.96
N ARG A 10 5.52 -6.51 4.08
CA ARG A 10 4.77 -7.58 4.73
C ARG A 10 3.44 -7.92 4.03
N VAL A 11 2.74 -6.92 3.50
CA VAL A 11 1.43 -7.09 2.85
C VAL A 11 1.57 -7.48 1.39
N PHE A 12 2.49 -6.86 0.66
CA PHE A 12 2.63 -7.03 -0.79
C PHE A 12 3.87 -7.83 -1.21
N GLY A 13 4.75 -8.19 -0.27
CA GLY A 13 5.98 -8.92 -0.59
C GLY A 13 7.01 -8.07 -1.35
N PHE A 14 6.89 -6.74 -1.33
CA PHE A 14 7.77 -5.89 -2.12
C PHE A 14 9.25 -5.98 -1.71
N PRO A 15 10.17 -5.85 -2.68
CA PRO A 15 11.58 -5.64 -2.37
C PRO A 15 11.77 -4.26 -1.71
N ASP A 16 12.86 -4.11 -0.96
CA ASP A 16 13.11 -2.93 -0.12
C ASP A 16 13.11 -1.61 -0.91
N HIS A 17 13.70 -1.59 -2.11
CA HIS A 17 13.76 -0.40 -2.97
C HIS A 17 12.36 0.05 -3.42
N LEU A 18 11.48 -0.88 -3.80
CA LEU A 18 10.11 -0.56 -4.23
C LEU A 18 9.26 -0.08 -3.06
N ALA A 19 9.34 -0.77 -1.92
CA ALA A 19 8.64 -0.36 -0.71
C ALA A 19 9.05 1.04 -0.24
N ARG A 20 10.35 1.38 -0.33
CA ARG A 20 10.85 2.73 -0.05
C ARG A 20 10.34 3.77 -1.04
N LYS A 21 10.35 3.45 -2.34
CA LYS A 21 9.84 4.34 -3.38
C LYS A 21 8.36 4.68 -3.14
N LEU A 22 7.50 3.67 -2.97
CA LEU A 22 6.07 3.87 -2.74
C LEU A 22 5.80 4.60 -1.42
N MET A 23 6.59 4.33 -0.39
CA MET A 23 6.47 5.06 0.87
C MET A 23 6.82 6.55 0.69
N LEU A 24 7.87 6.88 -0.07
CA LEU A 24 8.21 8.27 -0.38
C LEU A 24 7.09 8.96 -1.15
N GLU A 25 6.48 8.27 -2.12
CA GLU A 25 5.32 8.78 -2.85
C GLU A 25 4.15 9.10 -1.90
N VAL A 26 3.83 8.22 -0.95
CA VAL A 26 2.85 8.51 0.11
C VAL A 26 3.26 9.72 0.95
N HIS A 27 4.54 9.85 1.30
CA HIS A 27 5.03 10.93 2.14
C HIS A 27 4.96 12.30 1.44
N GLU A 28 5.30 12.35 0.15
CA GLU A 28 5.37 13.58 -0.63
C GLU A 28 4.02 13.98 -1.23
N GLN A 29 3.23 13.00 -1.69
CA GLN A 29 2.00 13.21 -2.45
C GLN A 29 0.73 12.88 -1.64
N GLY A 30 0.88 12.32 -0.45
CA GLY A 30 -0.22 11.92 0.43
C GLY A 30 -0.91 10.59 0.07
N ARG A 31 -0.56 9.97 -1.07
CA ARG A 31 -1.08 8.68 -1.54
C ARG A 31 -0.11 8.02 -2.51
N ALA A 32 -0.26 6.71 -2.72
CA ALA A 32 0.43 5.96 -3.76
C ALA A 32 -0.45 4.79 -4.25
N LEU A 33 -0.36 4.42 -5.52
CA LEU A 33 -0.97 3.20 -6.04
C LEU A 33 -0.07 2.01 -5.71
N VAL A 34 -0.50 1.15 -4.79
CA VAL A 34 0.30 0.01 -4.32
C VAL A 34 -0.08 -1.32 -4.97
N ALA A 35 -1.30 -1.47 -5.50
CA ALA A 35 -1.74 -2.69 -6.18
C ALA A 35 -2.87 -2.38 -7.17
N SER A 36 -2.93 -3.13 -8.26
CA SER A 36 -4.05 -3.11 -9.22
C SER A 36 -4.52 -4.54 -9.42
N GLU A 37 -5.62 -4.89 -8.76
CA GLU A 37 -6.08 -6.28 -8.60
C GLU A 37 -7.60 -6.36 -8.71
N PRO A 38 -8.16 -7.57 -8.92
CA PRO A 38 -9.60 -7.78 -8.82
C PRO A 38 -10.16 -7.29 -7.48
N ARG A 39 -11.42 -6.85 -7.51
CA ARG A 39 -12.10 -6.23 -6.36
C ARG A 39 -11.90 -6.99 -5.05
N GLU A 40 -12.09 -8.30 -5.05
CA GLU A 40 -11.97 -9.13 -3.84
C GLU A 40 -10.57 -9.05 -3.23
N GLN A 41 -9.53 -9.10 -4.06
CA GLN A 41 -8.14 -9.03 -3.58
C GLN A 41 -7.78 -7.61 -3.11
N ALA A 42 -8.29 -6.58 -3.80
CA ALA A 42 -8.15 -5.19 -3.36
C ALA A 42 -8.81 -4.95 -1.99
N GLU A 43 -10.01 -5.48 -1.75
CA GLU A 43 -10.69 -5.40 -0.44
C GLU A 43 -9.86 -6.05 0.67
N ARG A 44 -9.24 -7.21 0.40
CA ARG A 44 -8.34 -7.88 1.36
C ARG A 44 -7.12 -7.00 1.70
N TYR A 45 -6.52 -6.34 0.71
CA TYR A 45 -5.40 -5.44 0.97
C TYR A 45 -5.80 -4.21 1.78
N VAL A 46 -6.94 -3.58 1.47
CA VAL A 46 -7.46 -2.45 2.26
C VAL A 46 -7.67 -2.88 3.72
N HIS A 47 -8.30 -4.03 3.95
CA HIS A 47 -8.49 -4.56 5.29
C HIS A 47 -7.16 -4.83 6.02
N ALA A 48 -6.19 -5.45 5.34
CA ALA A 48 -4.87 -5.72 5.91
C ALA A 48 -4.15 -4.41 6.29
N LEU A 49 -4.15 -3.40 5.42
CA LEU A 49 -3.52 -2.11 5.69
C LEU A 49 -4.18 -1.38 6.87
N HIS A 50 -5.52 -1.41 6.97
CA HIS A 50 -6.23 -0.89 8.14
C HIS A 50 -5.85 -1.64 9.43
N GLY A 51 -5.65 -2.95 9.36
CA GLY A 51 -5.14 -3.74 10.49
C GLY A 51 -3.74 -3.33 10.97
N TYR A 52 -2.92 -2.75 10.10
CA TYR A 52 -1.63 -2.14 10.45
C TYR A 52 -1.72 -0.65 10.84
N GLY A 53 -2.94 -0.08 10.91
CA GLY A 53 -3.19 1.32 11.19
C GLY A 53 -2.93 2.27 10.03
N LEU A 54 -2.76 1.76 8.79
CA LEU A 54 -2.59 2.58 7.60
C LEU A 54 -3.94 2.86 6.95
N ARG A 55 -4.23 4.14 6.67
CA ARG A 55 -5.43 4.51 5.90
C ARG A 55 -5.26 4.09 4.44
N ALA A 56 -6.17 3.28 3.93
CA ALA A 56 -6.14 2.79 2.56
C ALA A 56 -7.52 2.91 1.89
N THR A 57 -7.51 3.09 0.58
CA THR A 57 -8.72 3.15 -0.26
C THR A 57 -8.50 2.33 -1.51
N MET A 58 -9.58 1.88 -2.14
CA MET A 58 -9.55 1.27 -3.47
C MET A 58 -10.46 2.08 -4.41
N GLU A 59 -10.08 2.16 -5.68
CA GLU A 59 -10.81 2.86 -6.72
C GLU A 59 -10.95 1.98 -7.96
N ARG A 60 -11.99 2.22 -8.76
CA ARG A 60 -12.13 1.57 -10.08
C ARG A 60 -11.25 2.33 -11.07
N PRO A 61 -10.52 1.64 -11.97
CA PRO A 61 -9.87 2.32 -13.07
C PRO A 61 -10.93 3.04 -13.91
N SER A 62 -10.63 4.29 -14.26
CA SER A 62 -11.48 5.17 -15.06
C SER A 62 -11.65 4.67 -16.50
#